data_AF-A0A941AYT6-F1
#
_entry.id   AF-A0A941AYT6-F1
#
_cell.length_a   1.000
_cell.length_b   1.000
_cell.length_c   1.000
_cell.angle_alpha   90.00
_cell.angle_beta   90.00
_cell.angle_gamma   90.00
#
_symmetry.space_group_name_H-M   'P 1'
#
loop_
_entity.id
_entity.type
_entity.pdbx_description
1 polymer ?
#
loop_
_entity_poly.entity_id
_entity_poly.type
_entity_poly.pdbx_seq_one_letter_code
_entity_poly.pdbx_strand_id
1 'polypeptide(L)'
;MFAFKLNYNNDTSNPAVQKLYNRNIAEAFWKTASDNAERGYGYQYDNLNRLTNAMYAKNGLITNAYNENLSYDKNGNIVSLGRNGDTDPQMQPFVIDDLTYDYADANSNQLAKVTDSPAGNDNSGFKDLNKIGDDYAYDANGNMISDKNKNITTIAYNHLNLPKKITFGTTGSIEYIYNAAGQKLEKIVTDDGVVVNTTYLGGFQYKDNVLQFFPTAEGYVKNDAGVLSYVFQYKDHLGNIRLSYAKNPTTNVLEIIEENNYYPFGLKHNGYNPPNTSLGNNDAQKYRYNGKELQDELGLNLYDYGARNYDPAIGRWMNIDPLAEQMRRWSPYNYAFNNPMRFTDPDGMGPNDIIIWGSASYKQTALNDLQKLTNDKLTISEDGKVTIEQKGGSNADKTLSIGTDLISSLIESPKTTTVEQSWGDNGTKADSGMDSLITSKGPGPGTDSTVKYNPNGKGETIVNADGTKGRPAFIGLGHELAHAKENATGTRSVKVNDTKIDPDDGTKGTLTESEIQVRAVDSQIRKEQGVVERKQPYN
;
A
#
# COMPACT_ATOMS: atom_id res chain seq x y z
N MET A 1 -10.53 -3.44 -20.81
CA MET A 1 -9.96 -4.76 -20.42
C MET A 1 -10.27 -5.10 -18.98
N PHE A 2 -10.32 -4.11 -18.08
CA PHE A 2 -10.73 -4.28 -16.68
C PHE A 2 -11.74 -3.19 -16.30
N ALA A 3 -12.72 -3.53 -15.46
CA ALA A 3 -13.63 -2.60 -14.83
C ALA A 3 -13.68 -2.92 -13.32
N PHE A 4 -13.72 -1.87 -12.50
CA PHE A 4 -13.80 -1.97 -11.05
C PHE A 4 -14.76 -0.91 -10.51
N LYS A 5 -15.56 -1.29 -9.52
CA LYS A 5 -16.54 -0.40 -8.89
C LYS A 5 -16.61 -0.71 -7.40
N LEU A 6 -16.68 0.34 -6.60
CA LEU A 6 -16.94 0.25 -5.16
C LEU A 6 -18.30 0.86 -4.85
N ASN A 7 -19.04 0.22 -3.95
CA ASN A 7 -20.22 0.77 -3.32
C ASN A 7 -19.99 0.92 -1.82
N TYR A 8 -20.52 2.00 -1.27
CA TYR A 8 -20.49 2.29 0.17
C TYR A 8 -21.91 2.35 0.71
N ASN A 9 -22.76 3.18 0.11
CA ASN A 9 -24.10 3.52 0.59
C ASN A 9 -25.19 3.41 -0.48
N ASN A 10 -24.88 2.72 -1.59
CA ASN A 10 -25.81 2.47 -2.67
C ASN A 10 -26.83 1.39 -2.29
N ASP A 11 -27.98 1.38 -2.96
CA ASP A 11 -28.89 0.23 -2.88
C ASP A 11 -28.17 -1.02 -3.39
N THR A 12 -28.16 -2.06 -2.56
CA THR A 12 -27.52 -3.35 -2.84
C THR A 12 -28.58 -4.38 -3.21
N SER A 13 -28.25 -5.25 -4.16
CA SER A 13 -29.06 -6.43 -4.49
C SER A 13 -28.83 -7.58 -3.50
N ASN A 14 -27.81 -7.51 -2.65
CA ASN A 14 -27.54 -8.51 -1.62
C ASN A 14 -28.23 -8.10 -0.31
N PRO A 15 -29.28 -8.83 0.13
CA PRO A 15 -30.05 -8.45 1.32
C PRO A 15 -29.24 -8.54 2.63
N ALA A 16 -28.09 -9.23 2.62
CA ALA A 16 -27.21 -9.33 3.78
C ALA A 16 -26.21 -8.16 3.86
N VAL A 17 -26.06 -7.34 2.82
CA VAL A 17 -25.18 -6.18 2.82
C VAL A 17 -25.96 -4.96 3.26
N GLN A 18 -25.37 -4.16 4.14
CA GLN A 18 -25.95 -2.90 4.59
C GLN A 18 -25.25 -1.72 3.94
N LYS A 19 -25.97 -0.60 3.78
CA LYS A 19 -25.37 0.67 3.43
C LYS A 19 -24.46 1.14 4.56
N LEU A 20 -23.24 1.51 4.22
CA LEU A 20 -22.21 1.95 5.15
C LEU A 20 -21.90 3.42 4.93
N TYR A 21 -22.03 4.21 5.99
CA TYR A 21 -21.78 5.66 5.99
C TYR A 21 -20.49 6.03 6.74
N ASN A 22 -19.74 5.03 7.20
CA ASN A 22 -18.50 5.16 7.97
C ASN A 22 -17.25 4.88 7.13
N ARG A 23 -17.37 4.89 5.79
CA ARG A 23 -16.34 4.58 4.78
C ARG A 23 -15.85 3.14 4.73
N ASN A 24 -16.46 2.23 5.46
CA ASN A 24 -16.28 0.83 5.12
C ASN A 24 -16.89 0.58 3.74
N ILE A 25 -16.20 -0.22 2.94
CA ILE A 25 -16.69 -0.61 1.63
C ILE A 25 -17.80 -1.63 1.87
N ALA A 26 -19.00 -1.35 1.36
CA ALA A 26 -20.12 -2.27 1.44
C ALA A 26 -20.01 -3.34 0.36
N GLU A 27 -19.61 -2.94 -0.86
CA GLU A 27 -19.42 -3.89 -1.96
C GLU A 27 -18.26 -3.48 -2.86
N ALA A 28 -17.61 -4.47 -3.47
CA ALA A 28 -16.67 -4.29 -4.56
C ALA A 28 -17.08 -5.17 -5.73
N PHE A 29 -17.04 -4.63 -6.94
CA PHE A 29 -17.34 -5.35 -8.18
C PHE A 29 -16.18 -5.23 -9.15
N TRP A 30 -15.92 -6.29 -9.89
CA TRP A 30 -14.92 -6.29 -10.94
C TRP A 30 -15.32 -7.17 -12.11
N LYS A 31 -14.78 -6.84 -13.28
CA LYS A 31 -15.00 -7.57 -14.52
C LYS A 31 -13.78 -7.45 -15.42
N THR A 32 -13.36 -8.57 -16.00
CA THR A 32 -12.24 -8.62 -16.95
C THR A 32 -12.75 -9.03 -18.33
N ALA A 33 -11.99 -8.69 -19.38
CA ALA A 33 -12.34 -9.05 -20.75
C ALA A 33 -12.10 -10.54 -21.07
N SER A 34 -11.44 -11.29 -20.19
CA SER A 34 -11.14 -12.72 -20.38
C SER A 34 -12.40 -13.59 -20.47
N ASP A 35 -13.37 -13.34 -19.58
CA ASP A 35 -14.64 -14.08 -19.56
C ASP A 35 -15.89 -13.19 -19.51
N ASN A 36 -15.71 -11.87 -19.33
CA ASN A 36 -16.77 -10.89 -19.19
C ASN A 36 -17.77 -11.19 -18.06
N ALA A 37 -17.43 -12.06 -17.10
CA ALA A 37 -18.25 -12.31 -15.93
C ALA A 37 -18.03 -11.19 -14.90
N GLU A 38 -19.12 -10.56 -14.46
CA GLU A 38 -19.06 -9.62 -13.34
C GLU A 38 -18.98 -10.43 -12.05
N ARG A 39 -17.99 -10.12 -11.23
CA ARG A 39 -17.79 -10.72 -9.92
C ARG A 39 -17.83 -9.62 -8.88
N GLY A 40 -18.17 -9.97 -7.66
CA GLY A 40 -18.18 -9.00 -6.58
C GLY A 40 -18.17 -9.62 -5.21
N TYR A 41 -17.99 -8.76 -4.23
CA TYR A 41 -18.11 -9.06 -2.82
C TYR A 41 -19.09 -8.11 -2.17
N GLY A 42 -19.92 -8.66 -1.30
CA GLY A 42 -20.66 -7.92 -0.27
C GLY A 42 -20.00 -8.10 1.08
N TYR A 43 -19.70 -7.01 1.78
CA TYR A 43 -18.94 -7.04 3.03
C TYR A 43 -19.81 -6.79 4.25
N GLN A 44 -19.45 -7.42 5.37
CA GLN A 44 -19.97 -7.12 6.69
C GLN A 44 -18.82 -6.90 7.67
N TYR A 45 -19.11 -6.08 8.68
CA TYR A 45 -18.15 -5.70 9.71
C TYR A 45 -18.81 -5.81 11.08
N ASP A 46 -18.00 -6.01 12.12
CA ASP A 46 -18.45 -5.87 13.49
C ASP A 46 -18.51 -4.39 13.93
N ASN A 47 -18.94 -4.16 15.17
CA ASN A 47 -19.07 -2.82 15.75
C ASN A 47 -17.72 -2.09 15.91
N LEU A 48 -16.59 -2.78 15.77
CA LEU A 48 -15.24 -2.20 15.79
C LEU A 48 -14.69 -1.99 14.37
N ASN A 49 -15.53 -2.15 13.34
CA ASN A 49 -15.18 -2.06 11.92
C ASN A 49 -14.20 -3.13 11.44
N ARG A 50 -14.12 -4.27 12.11
CA ARG A 50 -13.33 -5.43 11.65
C ARG A 50 -14.17 -6.25 10.69
N LEU A 51 -13.58 -6.72 9.59
CA LEU A 51 -14.27 -7.49 8.56
C LEU A 51 -14.73 -8.83 9.13
N THR A 52 -16.01 -9.16 9.03
CA THR A 52 -16.55 -10.45 9.50
C THR A 52 -16.96 -11.37 8.36
N ASN A 53 -17.44 -10.80 7.25
CA ASN A 53 -17.83 -11.57 6.07
C ASN A 53 -17.49 -10.84 4.77
N ALA A 54 -17.03 -11.59 3.79
CA ALA A 54 -16.98 -11.22 2.37
C ALA A 54 -17.78 -12.26 1.58
N MET A 55 -18.95 -11.85 1.09
CA MET A 55 -19.91 -12.69 0.38
C MET A 55 -19.73 -12.54 -1.12
N TYR A 56 -19.22 -13.58 -1.75
CA TYR A 56 -18.91 -13.61 -3.16
C TYR A 56 -20.17 -13.74 -4.03
N ALA A 57 -20.20 -12.92 -5.08
CA ALA A 57 -21.25 -12.87 -6.07
C ALA A 57 -20.67 -12.99 -7.49
N LYS A 58 -21.46 -13.59 -8.39
CA LYS A 58 -21.16 -13.68 -9.82
C LYS A 58 -22.41 -13.38 -10.62
N ASN A 59 -22.32 -12.43 -11.55
CA ASN A 59 -23.40 -11.95 -12.41
C ASN A 59 -24.68 -11.62 -11.62
N GLY A 60 -24.51 -10.92 -10.48
CA GLY A 60 -25.60 -10.52 -9.60
C GLY A 60 -26.18 -11.62 -8.69
N LEU A 61 -25.71 -12.87 -8.79
CA LEU A 61 -26.12 -13.98 -7.92
C LEU A 61 -25.08 -14.22 -6.83
N ILE A 62 -25.52 -14.38 -5.58
CA ILE A 62 -24.65 -14.81 -4.47
C ILE A 62 -24.40 -16.31 -4.60
N THR A 63 -23.20 -16.70 -5.05
CA THR A 63 -22.83 -18.11 -5.28
C THR A 63 -22.04 -18.71 -4.13
N ASN A 64 -21.46 -17.85 -3.28
CA ASN A 64 -20.59 -18.20 -2.16
C ASN A 64 -19.25 -18.86 -2.55
N ALA A 65 -18.90 -18.93 -3.84
CA ALA A 65 -17.75 -19.69 -4.36
C ALA A 65 -16.39 -19.26 -3.78
N TYR A 66 -16.21 -17.97 -3.48
CA TYR A 66 -14.98 -17.41 -2.88
C TYR A 66 -15.28 -16.65 -1.59
N ASN A 67 -16.24 -17.13 -0.79
CA ASN A 67 -16.52 -16.49 0.49
C ASN A 67 -15.32 -16.51 1.41
N GLU A 68 -15.20 -15.48 2.25
CA GLU A 68 -14.31 -15.45 3.40
C GLU A 68 -15.10 -14.97 4.62
N ASN A 69 -15.05 -15.70 5.72
CA ASN A 69 -15.69 -15.34 6.98
C ASN A 69 -14.67 -15.41 8.12
N LEU A 70 -14.75 -14.50 9.09
CA LEU A 70 -13.81 -14.41 10.19
C LEU A 70 -14.51 -14.09 11.50
N SER A 71 -13.90 -14.54 12.59
CA SER A 71 -14.24 -14.09 13.94
C SER A 71 -12.97 -13.69 14.70
N TYR A 72 -13.16 -12.88 15.75
CA TYR A 72 -12.04 -12.30 16.50
C TYR A 72 -12.24 -12.43 18.01
N ASP A 73 -11.13 -12.54 18.74
CA ASP A 73 -11.12 -12.32 20.17
C ASP A 73 -11.23 -10.82 20.53
N LYS A 74 -11.12 -10.52 21.83
CA LYS A 74 -11.16 -9.15 22.37
C LYS A 74 -9.91 -8.32 22.06
N ASN A 75 -8.77 -8.96 21.81
CA ASN A 75 -7.51 -8.31 21.44
C ASN A 75 -7.41 -8.06 19.92
N GLY A 76 -8.37 -8.56 19.15
CA GLY A 76 -8.38 -8.46 17.70
C GLY A 76 -7.56 -9.53 17.00
N ASN A 77 -7.24 -10.63 17.68
CA ASN A 77 -6.72 -11.81 17.00
C ASN A 77 -7.85 -12.54 16.26
N ILE A 78 -7.57 -13.02 15.05
CA ILE A 78 -8.48 -13.93 14.32
C ILE A 78 -8.59 -15.24 15.12
N VAL A 79 -9.80 -15.70 15.45
CA VAL A 79 -9.99 -16.98 16.15
C VAL A 79 -10.60 -18.07 15.26
N SER A 80 -11.29 -17.66 14.20
CA SER A 80 -11.72 -18.57 13.13
C SER A 80 -11.66 -17.87 11.77
N LEU A 81 -11.40 -18.66 10.72
CA LEU A 81 -11.47 -18.20 9.35
C LEU A 81 -12.00 -19.32 8.46
N GLY A 82 -13.14 -19.11 7.80
CA GLY A 82 -13.67 -20.03 6.80
C GLY A 82 -13.55 -19.47 5.39
N ARG A 83 -13.11 -20.29 4.41
CA ARG A 83 -13.13 -19.92 2.99
C ARG A 83 -13.72 -21.02 2.12
N ASN A 84 -14.39 -20.55 1.07
CA ASN A 84 -14.69 -21.36 -0.11
C ASN A 84 -13.74 -20.95 -1.23
N GLY A 85 -13.42 -21.83 -2.19
CA GLY A 85 -12.52 -21.49 -3.30
C GLY A 85 -12.37 -22.55 -4.38
N ASP A 86 -11.28 -22.41 -5.14
CA ASP A 86 -10.81 -23.23 -6.28
C ASP A 86 -11.74 -23.44 -7.47
N THR A 87 -13.03 -23.19 -7.31
CA THR A 87 -14.02 -23.29 -8.39
C THR A 87 -14.92 -22.07 -8.34
N ASP A 88 -15.43 -21.63 -9.49
CA ASP A 88 -16.34 -20.47 -9.59
C ASP A 88 -17.74 -20.90 -10.09
N PRO A 89 -18.40 -21.87 -9.40
CA PRO A 89 -19.68 -22.41 -9.82
C PRO A 89 -20.82 -21.44 -9.51
N GLN A 90 -21.99 -21.68 -10.12
CA GLN A 90 -23.22 -20.96 -9.77
C GLN A 90 -23.88 -21.48 -8.48
N MET A 91 -23.65 -22.75 -8.13
CA MET A 91 -24.19 -23.41 -6.94
C MET A 91 -23.16 -24.41 -6.39
N GLN A 92 -23.27 -24.78 -5.10
CA GLN A 92 -22.40 -25.74 -4.41
C GLN A 92 -20.93 -25.29 -4.37
N PRO A 93 -20.60 -24.26 -3.56
CA PRO A 93 -19.22 -23.83 -3.40
C PRO A 93 -18.36 -24.93 -2.78
N PHE A 94 -17.07 -24.93 -3.07
CA PHE A 94 -16.11 -25.86 -2.50
C PHE A 94 -15.42 -25.22 -1.30
N VAL A 95 -15.54 -25.84 -0.12
CA VAL A 95 -14.85 -25.37 1.09
C VAL A 95 -13.37 -25.70 0.95
N ILE A 96 -12.52 -24.69 1.16
CA ILE A 96 -11.06 -24.86 1.13
C ILE A 96 -10.43 -24.66 2.51
N ASP A 97 -11.10 -23.93 3.39
CA ASP A 97 -10.59 -23.56 4.71
C ASP A 97 -11.74 -23.58 5.74
N ASP A 98 -11.49 -24.20 6.88
CA ASP A 98 -12.28 -24.22 8.11
C ASP A 98 -11.32 -24.08 9.30
N LEU A 99 -10.71 -22.89 9.38
CA LEU A 99 -9.56 -22.63 10.24
C LEU A 99 -9.98 -22.26 11.66
N THR A 100 -9.37 -22.92 12.63
CA THR A 100 -9.40 -22.56 14.05
C THR A 100 -8.02 -22.13 14.49
N TYR A 101 -7.91 -20.97 15.16
CA TYR A 101 -6.65 -20.39 15.60
C TYR A 101 -6.51 -20.56 17.11
N ASP A 102 -5.46 -21.27 17.53
CA ASP A 102 -5.12 -21.42 18.94
C ASP A 102 -3.89 -20.57 19.27
N TYR A 103 -4.00 -19.76 20.32
CA TYR A 103 -2.93 -18.89 20.80
C TYR A 103 -2.15 -19.57 21.93
N ALA A 104 -0.90 -19.16 22.13
CA ALA A 104 0.00 -19.77 23.13
C ALA A 104 -0.62 -19.83 24.54
N ASP A 105 -1.39 -18.79 24.91
CA ASP A 105 -2.25 -18.78 26.08
C ASP A 105 -3.37 -17.74 25.92
N ALA A 106 -4.29 -17.68 26.89
CA ALA A 106 -5.47 -16.80 26.85
C ALA A 106 -5.15 -15.29 26.84
N ASN A 107 -3.92 -14.88 27.16
CA ASN A 107 -3.47 -13.49 27.18
C ASN A 107 -2.40 -13.21 26.11
N SER A 108 -2.10 -14.18 25.23
CA SER A 108 -1.09 -14.04 24.20
C SER A 108 -1.69 -13.64 22.86
N ASN A 109 -0.91 -12.86 22.09
CA ASN A 109 -1.19 -12.58 20.69
C ASN A 109 -0.32 -13.46 19.75
N GLN A 110 0.51 -14.35 20.31
CA GLN A 110 1.33 -15.30 19.57
C GLN A 110 0.51 -16.54 19.25
N LEU A 111 0.41 -16.84 17.96
CA LEU A 111 -0.33 -17.98 17.44
C LEU A 111 0.45 -19.26 17.70
N ALA A 112 -0.15 -20.25 18.36
CA ALA A 112 0.48 -21.54 18.62
C ALA A 112 0.28 -22.52 17.45
N LYS A 113 -0.93 -22.58 16.89
CA LYS A 113 -1.26 -23.43 15.74
C LYS A 113 -2.51 -22.96 15.02
N VAL A 114 -2.70 -23.45 13.79
CA VAL A 114 -3.95 -23.31 13.03
C VAL A 114 -4.40 -24.68 12.59
N THR A 115 -5.61 -25.07 12.96
CA THR A 115 -6.21 -26.34 12.56
C THR A 115 -7.23 -26.11 11.46
N ASP A 116 -7.15 -26.87 10.37
CA ASP A 116 -8.09 -26.81 9.24
C ASP A 116 -9.07 -28.00 9.26
N SER A 117 -10.16 -27.87 10.03
CA SER A 117 -11.05 -29.00 10.38
C SER A 117 -12.38 -28.52 11.00
N PRO A 118 -13.52 -29.24 10.81
CA PRO A 118 -13.67 -30.53 10.09
C PRO A 118 -13.86 -30.43 8.58
N ALA A 119 -14.18 -29.25 8.03
CA ALA A 119 -14.53 -29.10 6.61
C ALA A 119 -13.37 -28.61 5.71
N GLY A 120 -12.20 -28.36 6.30
CA GLY A 120 -10.98 -27.89 5.64
C GLY A 120 -10.42 -28.80 4.54
N ASN A 121 -9.51 -28.26 3.73
CA ASN A 121 -8.82 -29.00 2.67
C ASN A 121 -7.34 -28.61 2.59
N ASP A 122 -6.49 -29.45 3.15
CA ASP A 122 -5.03 -29.30 3.20
C ASP A 122 -4.32 -29.20 1.82
N ASN A 123 -5.03 -29.37 0.69
CA ASN A 123 -4.46 -29.19 -0.65
C ASN A 123 -4.64 -27.76 -1.20
N SER A 124 -5.48 -26.95 -0.57
CA SER A 124 -5.90 -25.63 -0.99
C SER A 124 -5.83 -24.65 0.18
N GLY A 125 -6.02 -23.34 -0.06
CA GLY A 125 -6.06 -22.38 1.04
C GLY A 125 -4.82 -22.43 1.95
N PHE A 126 -5.05 -22.55 3.26
CA PHE A 126 -4.06 -22.90 4.26
C PHE A 126 -3.84 -24.42 4.29
N LYS A 127 -2.57 -24.84 4.26
CA LYS A 127 -2.20 -26.25 4.28
C LYS A 127 -1.78 -26.66 5.68
N ASP A 128 -2.70 -27.22 6.45
CA ASP A 128 -2.45 -27.75 7.79
C ASP A 128 -1.73 -29.12 7.70
N LEU A 129 -0.43 -29.09 7.40
CA LEU A 129 0.38 -30.29 7.20
C LEU A 129 0.86 -30.91 8.53
N ASN A 130 0.86 -30.16 9.64
CA ASN A 130 1.25 -30.64 10.95
C ASN A 130 0.04 -30.80 11.89
N LYS A 131 -0.50 -32.02 11.96
CA LYS A 131 -1.69 -32.31 12.79
C LYS A 131 -1.38 -32.57 14.28
N ILE A 132 -0.14 -32.38 14.75
CA ILE A 132 0.28 -32.75 16.11
C ILE A 132 1.02 -31.60 16.80
N GLY A 133 0.52 -31.23 17.98
CA GLY A 133 1.11 -30.19 18.83
C GLY A 133 0.99 -28.79 18.23
N ASP A 134 1.87 -27.88 18.68
CA ASP A 134 1.91 -26.51 18.19
C ASP A 134 2.74 -26.41 16.90
N ASP A 135 2.33 -25.55 15.98
CA ASP A 135 2.97 -25.33 14.67
C ASP A 135 4.05 -24.27 14.74
N TYR A 136 3.80 -23.21 15.51
CA TYR A 136 4.61 -22.01 15.55
C TYR A 136 5.30 -21.86 16.90
N ALA A 137 6.52 -21.33 16.86
CA ALA A 137 7.25 -20.92 18.05
C ALA A 137 7.83 -19.52 17.82
N TYR A 138 8.17 -18.81 18.90
CA TYR A 138 8.66 -17.43 18.83
C TYR A 138 9.92 -17.26 19.68
N ASP A 139 10.76 -16.29 19.31
CA ASP A 139 11.84 -15.80 20.16
C ASP A 139 11.31 -14.83 21.25
N ALA A 140 12.22 -14.36 22.11
CA ALA A 140 11.90 -13.43 23.19
C ALA A 140 11.45 -12.04 22.71
N ASN A 141 11.75 -11.67 21.46
CA ASN A 141 11.29 -10.43 20.83
C ASN A 141 9.94 -10.60 20.12
N GLY A 142 9.38 -11.81 20.13
CA GLY A 142 8.11 -12.12 19.50
C GLY A 142 8.20 -12.36 17.99
N ASN A 143 9.39 -12.66 17.46
CA ASN A 143 9.53 -13.08 16.07
C ASN A 143 9.30 -14.59 15.95
N MET A 144 8.53 -15.02 14.95
CA MET A 144 8.33 -16.45 14.67
C MET A 144 9.66 -17.13 14.33
N ILE A 145 10.01 -18.23 15.00
CA ILE A 145 11.26 -18.97 14.77
C ILE A 145 11.05 -20.33 14.09
N SER A 146 9.81 -20.82 14.02
CA SER A 146 9.46 -22.05 13.32
C SER A 146 8.03 -22.03 12.84
N ASP A 147 7.76 -22.76 11.76
CA ASP A 147 6.43 -23.05 11.22
C ASP A 147 6.47 -24.48 10.64
N LYS A 148 5.84 -25.42 11.36
CA LYS A 148 5.82 -26.83 10.96
C LYS A 148 4.98 -27.10 9.71
N ASN A 149 3.97 -26.28 9.41
CA ASN A 149 3.13 -26.43 8.22
C ASN A 149 3.90 -26.10 6.93
N LYS A 150 4.89 -25.20 7.02
CA LYS A 150 5.82 -24.85 5.93
C LYS A 150 7.18 -25.54 6.04
N ASN A 151 7.31 -26.51 6.95
CA ASN A 151 8.55 -27.24 7.20
C ASN A 151 9.74 -26.36 7.61
N ILE A 152 9.46 -25.17 8.17
CA ILE A 152 10.45 -24.21 8.66
C ILE A 152 10.91 -24.66 10.05
N THR A 153 12.18 -25.04 10.14
CA THR A 153 12.78 -25.53 11.40
C THR A 153 13.40 -24.42 12.22
N THR A 154 13.94 -23.40 11.56
CA THR A 154 14.56 -22.24 12.22
C THR A 154 14.42 -20.98 11.36
N ILE A 155 14.17 -19.85 12.02
CA ILE A 155 14.34 -18.51 11.45
C ILE A 155 15.33 -17.75 12.34
N ALA A 156 16.44 -17.32 11.75
CA ALA A 156 17.42 -16.46 12.40
C ALA A 156 17.18 -15.01 11.99
N TYR A 157 17.20 -14.08 12.95
CA TYR A 157 16.91 -12.67 12.75
C TYR A 157 18.14 -11.78 12.88
N ASN A 158 18.10 -10.61 12.25
CA ASN A 158 19.06 -9.54 12.49
C ASN A 158 18.61 -8.61 13.64
N HIS A 159 19.39 -7.57 13.95
CA HIS A 159 19.10 -6.63 15.04
C HIS A 159 17.88 -5.72 14.79
N LEU A 160 17.32 -5.71 13.58
CA LEU A 160 16.08 -5.03 13.21
C LEU A 160 14.87 -5.98 13.25
N ASN A 161 15.02 -7.19 13.77
CA ASN A 161 13.99 -8.24 13.73
C ASN A 161 13.55 -8.62 12.31
N LEU A 162 14.42 -8.46 11.30
CA LEU A 162 14.19 -8.96 9.94
C LEU A 162 14.81 -10.36 9.76
N PRO A 163 14.13 -11.31 9.09
CA PRO A 163 14.68 -12.64 8.84
C PRO A 163 15.99 -12.55 8.07
N LYS A 164 17.07 -13.10 8.62
CA LYS A 164 18.38 -13.22 7.94
C LYS A 164 18.54 -14.57 7.26
N LYS A 165 18.03 -15.64 7.89
CA LYS A 165 18.08 -17.00 7.34
C LYS A 165 16.87 -17.80 7.79
N ILE A 166 16.18 -18.41 6.84
CA ILE A 166 15.10 -19.36 7.05
C ILE A 166 15.63 -20.74 6.63
N THR A 167 15.51 -21.74 7.50
CA THR A 167 15.91 -23.13 7.19
C THR A 167 14.69 -24.02 7.08
N PHE A 168 14.64 -24.82 6.02
CA PHE A 168 13.55 -25.72 5.69
C PHE A 168 14.05 -27.17 5.73
N GLY A 169 13.47 -28.00 6.60
CA GLY A 169 13.87 -29.41 6.73
C GLY A 169 15.39 -29.60 6.86
N THR A 170 15.97 -30.48 6.02
CA THR A 170 17.40 -30.83 6.05
C THR A 170 18.27 -30.17 4.98
N THR A 171 17.69 -29.70 3.86
CA THR A 171 18.48 -29.25 2.68
C THR A 171 18.05 -27.91 2.10
N GLY A 172 16.94 -27.32 2.55
CA GLY A 172 16.44 -26.05 2.03
C GLY A 172 16.80 -24.86 2.91
N SER A 173 17.19 -23.73 2.32
CA SER A 173 17.28 -22.46 3.06
C SER A 173 17.08 -21.24 2.18
N ILE A 174 16.60 -20.16 2.79
CA ILE A 174 16.57 -18.82 2.18
C ILE A 174 17.38 -17.87 3.07
N GLU A 175 18.33 -17.17 2.48
CA GLU A 175 19.14 -16.16 3.17
C GLU A 175 18.86 -14.77 2.57
N TYR A 176 18.82 -13.77 3.45
CA TYR A 176 18.56 -12.39 3.06
C TYR A 176 19.69 -11.47 3.53
N ILE A 177 20.06 -10.55 2.65
CA ILE A 177 21.04 -9.50 2.93
C ILE A 177 20.33 -8.17 2.86
N TYR A 178 20.49 -7.36 3.90
CA TYR A 178 19.89 -6.04 4.03
C TYR A 178 20.97 -4.97 4.19
N ASN A 179 20.64 -3.74 3.83
CA ASN A 179 21.43 -2.59 4.28
C ASN A 179 21.09 -2.22 5.73
N ALA A 180 21.80 -1.22 6.27
CA ALA A 180 21.62 -0.75 7.65
C ALA A 180 20.23 -0.13 7.92
N ALA A 181 19.49 0.27 6.88
CA ALA A 181 18.13 0.79 6.99
C ALA A 181 17.05 -0.31 6.88
N GLY A 182 17.43 -1.58 6.78
CA GLY A 182 16.49 -2.70 6.65
C GLY A 182 15.96 -2.93 5.23
N GLN A 183 16.50 -2.26 4.21
CA GLN A 183 16.12 -2.53 2.82
C GLN A 183 16.80 -3.82 2.33
N LYS A 184 16.02 -4.74 1.78
CA LYS A 184 16.50 -6.01 1.22
C LYS A 184 17.32 -5.73 -0.05
N LEU A 185 18.56 -6.22 -0.07
CA LEU A 185 19.50 -6.11 -1.19
C LEU A 185 19.64 -7.43 -1.95
N GLU A 186 19.56 -8.56 -1.26
CA GLU A 186 19.79 -9.89 -1.84
C GLU A 186 18.92 -10.95 -1.17
N LYS A 187 18.48 -11.93 -1.97
CA LYS A 187 17.80 -13.16 -1.55
C LYS A 187 18.51 -14.35 -2.19
N ILE A 188 19.01 -15.27 -1.37
CA ILE A 188 19.74 -16.46 -1.80
C ILE A 188 18.91 -17.67 -1.41
N VAL A 189 18.43 -18.41 -2.39
CA VAL A 189 17.63 -19.63 -2.19
C VAL A 189 18.52 -20.84 -2.46
N THR A 190 18.64 -21.73 -1.49
CA THR A 190 19.31 -23.03 -1.64
C THR A 190 18.25 -24.13 -1.53
N ASP A 191 18.12 -24.94 -2.56
CA ASP A 191 17.22 -26.10 -2.60
C ASP A 191 18.00 -27.32 -3.09
N ASP A 192 18.16 -28.32 -2.22
CA ASP A 192 18.94 -29.54 -2.48
C ASP A 192 20.33 -29.28 -3.13
N GLY A 193 21.01 -28.24 -2.65
CA GLY A 193 22.33 -27.82 -3.15
C GLY A 193 22.31 -26.93 -4.39
N VAL A 194 21.16 -26.71 -5.03
CA VAL A 194 20.99 -25.71 -6.10
C VAL A 194 20.83 -24.34 -5.47
N VAL A 195 21.70 -23.40 -5.86
CA VAL A 195 21.69 -22.02 -5.34
C VAL A 195 21.21 -21.08 -6.43
N VAL A 196 20.19 -20.27 -6.11
CA VAL A 196 19.66 -19.20 -6.95
C VAL A 196 19.80 -17.88 -6.21
N ASN A 197 20.43 -16.90 -6.86
CA ASN A 197 20.62 -15.58 -6.30
C ASN A 197 19.67 -14.56 -6.95
N THR A 198 18.97 -13.78 -6.12
CA THR A 198 18.17 -12.63 -6.54
C THR A 198 18.71 -11.35 -5.91
N THR A 199 19.06 -10.36 -6.73
CA THR A 199 19.55 -9.05 -6.26
C THR A 199 18.54 -7.96 -6.56
N TYR A 200 18.34 -7.06 -5.60
CA TYR A 200 17.39 -5.95 -5.66
C TYR A 200 18.14 -4.62 -5.67
N LEU A 201 17.93 -3.80 -6.71
CA LEU A 201 18.64 -2.53 -6.88
C LEU A 201 17.72 -1.42 -7.39
N GLY A 202 17.12 -0.65 -6.49
CA GLY A 202 16.27 0.50 -6.86
C GLY A 202 15.10 0.10 -7.77
N GLY A 203 14.43 -1.01 -7.44
CA GLY A 203 13.35 -1.60 -8.24
C GLY A 203 13.81 -2.53 -9.37
N PHE A 204 15.07 -2.48 -9.79
CA PHE A 204 15.60 -3.46 -10.75
C PHE A 204 15.83 -4.78 -10.04
N GLN A 205 15.32 -5.87 -10.60
CA GLN A 205 15.52 -7.21 -10.06
C GLN A 205 16.37 -8.05 -11.01
N TYR A 206 17.42 -8.64 -10.46
CA TYR A 206 18.34 -9.52 -11.16
C TYR A 206 18.22 -10.92 -10.60
N LYS A 207 18.33 -11.91 -11.47
CA LYS A 207 18.45 -13.32 -11.10
C LYS A 207 19.75 -13.84 -11.67
N ASP A 208 20.64 -14.33 -10.81
CA ASP A 208 21.99 -14.79 -11.16
C ASP A 208 22.75 -13.78 -12.03
N ASN A 209 22.71 -12.49 -11.63
CA ASN A 209 23.26 -11.32 -12.33
C ASN A 209 22.62 -10.95 -13.68
N VAL A 210 21.51 -11.60 -14.07
CA VAL A 210 20.75 -11.26 -15.27
C VAL A 210 19.53 -10.43 -14.90
N LEU A 211 19.40 -9.23 -15.45
CA LEU A 211 18.23 -8.36 -15.27
C LEU A 211 16.96 -9.10 -15.73
N GLN A 212 15.96 -9.19 -14.86
CA GLN A 212 14.67 -9.81 -15.17
C GLN A 212 13.64 -8.75 -15.56
N PHE A 213 13.46 -7.74 -14.70
CA PHE A 213 12.53 -6.65 -14.95
C PHE A 213 12.87 -5.42 -14.08
N PHE A 214 12.20 -4.31 -14.36
CA PHE A 214 12.15 -3.14 -13.48
C PHE A 214 10.77 -2.46 -13.59
N PRO A 215 10.26 -1.85 -12.50
CA PRO A 215 8.92 -1.27 -12.46
C PRO A 215 8.83 0.05 -13.25
N THR A 216 7.62 0.38 -13.65
CA THR A 216 7.20 1.69 -14.15
C THR A 216 5.97 2.15 -13.38
N ALA A 217 5.54 3.41 -13.55
CA ALA A 217 4.32 3.90 -12.89
C ALA A 217 3.10 3.01 -13.19
N GLU A 218 2.99 2.54 -14.44
CA GLU A 218 1.82 1.83 -14.96
C GLU A 218 2.03 0.32 -15.14
N GLY A 219 3.13 -0.24 -14.62
CA GLY A 219 3.43 -1.66 -14.72
C GLY A 219 4.92 -1.94 -14.59
N TYR A 220 5.52 -2.62 -15.57
CA TYR A 220 6.95 -2.93 -15.57
C TYR A 220 7.50 -3.10 -16.99
N VAL A 221 8.82 -2.99 -17.11
CA VAL A 221 9.55 -3.40 -18.31
C VAL A 221 10.21 -4.73 -18.00
N LYS A 222 9.90 -5.75 -18.81
CA LYS A 222 10.60 -7.04 -18.75
C LYS A 222 11.80 -7.04 -19.69
N ASN A 223 12.80 -7.81 -19.31
CA ASN A 223 13.95 -8.16 -20.13
C ASN A 223 13.86 -9.63 -20.54
N ASP A 224 13.80 -9.89 -21.84
CA ASP A 224 13.86 -11.23 -22.41
C ASP A 224 15.08 -11.32 -23.33
N ALA A 225 16.16 -11.91 -22.82
CA ALA A 225 17.44 -12.03 -23.51
C ALA A 225 17.98 -10.72 -24.13
N GLY A 226 17.80 -9.58 -23.44
CA GLY A 226 18.22 -8.25 -23.88
C GLY A 226 17.13 -7.45 -24.62
N VAL A 227 16.00 -8.07 -24.93
CA VAL A 227 14.85 -7.40 -25.52
C VAL A 227 13.96 -6.85 -24.42
N LEU A 228 13.86 -5.52 -24.36
CA LEU A 228 13.01 -4.82 -23.41
C LEU A 228 11.61 -4.64 -23.97
N SER A 229 10.59 -4.99 -23.17
CA SER A 229 9.19 -4.80 -23.55
C SER A 229 8.33 -4.40 -22.35
N TYR A 230 7.31 -3.57 -22.60
CA TYR A 230 6.43 -3.06 -21.57
C TYR A 230 5.27 -4.03 -21.28
N VAL A 231 5.01 -4.19 -19.99
CA VAL A 231 3.79 -4.79 -19.44
C VAL A 231 3.08 -3.73 -18.63
N PHE A 232 1.79 -3.58 -18.84
CA PHE A 232 0.93 -2.64 -18.13
C PHE A 232 0.03 -3.37 -17.15
N GLN A 233 -0.37 -2.69 -16.07
CA GLN A 233 -1.14 -3.27 -14.98
C GLN A 233 -2.35 -2.41 -14.63
N TYR A 234 -3.50 -3.05 -14.44
CA TYR A 234 -4.61 -2.48 -13.71
C TYR A 234 -4.54 -2.89 -12.24
N LYS A 235 -4.68 -1.90 -11.37
CA LYS A 235 -4.69 -2.06 -9.92
C LYS A 235 -6.06 -1.70 -9.36
N ASP A 236 -6.45 -2.29 -8.24
CA ASP A 236 -7.63 -1.87 -7.49
C ASP A 236 -7.31 -0.66 -6.57
N HIS A 237 -8.30 -0.24 -5.75
CA HIS A 237 -8.17 0.93 -4.88
C HIS A 237 -7.12 0.79 -3.78
N LEU A 238 -6.61 -0.42 -3.52
CA LEU A 238 -5.56 -0.70 -2.54
C LEU A 238 -4.21 -0.97 -3.21
N GLY A 239 -4.12 -0.76 -4.53
CA GLY A 239 -2.91 -1.03 -5.30
C GLY A 239 -2.68 -2.51 -5.59
N ASN A 240 -3.63 -3.41 -5.31
CA ASN A 240 -3.48 -4.82 -5.66
C ASN A 240 -3.49 -4.95 -7.18
N ILE A 241 -2.51 -5.63 -7.75
CA ILE A 241 -2.48 -5.87 -9.20
C ILE A 241 -3.61 -6.85 -9.54
N ARG A 242 -4.56 -6.43 -10.38
CA ARG A 242 -5.73 -7.24 -10.78
C ARG A 242 -5.58 -7.87 -12.15
N LEU A 243 -4.93 -7.17 -13.07
CA LEU A 243 -4.75 -7.62 -14.45
C LEU A 243 -3.46 -7.04 -15.01
N SER A 244 -2.62 -7.89 -15.59
CA SER A 244 -1.46 -7.49 -16.38
C SER A 244 -1.77 -7.72 -17.87
N TYR A 245 -1.32 -6.81 -18.74
CA TYR A 245 -1.49 -6.95 -20.18
C TYR A 245 -0.29 -6.39 -20.96
N ALA A 246 -0.07 -6.93 -22.15
CA ALA A 246 1.02 -6.51 -23.03
C ALA A 246 0.58 -6.58 -24.49
N LYS A 247 1.27 -5.82 -25.35
CA LYS A 247 1.10 -5.96 -26.80
C LYS A 247 2.00 -7.08 -27.30
N ASN A 248 1.40 -8.11 -27.88
CA ASN A 248 2.16 -9.21 -28.48
C ASN A 248 2.98 -8.67 -29.66
N PRO A 249 4.32 -8.84 -29.67
CA PRO A 249 5.18 -8.25 -30.69
C PRO A 249 4.98 -8.88 -32.08
N THR A 250 4.50 -10.12 -32.14
CA THR A 250 4.27 -10.85 -33.40
C THR A 250 2.91 -10.51 -34.00
N THR A 251 1.84 -10.58 -33.20
CA THR A 251 0.46 -10.37 -33.68
C THR A 251 0.04 -8.90 -33.66
N ASN A 252 0.76 -8.05 -32.93
CA ASN A 252 0.40 -6.66 -32.63
C ASN A 252 -0.93 -6.47 -31.91
N VAL A 253 -1.46 -7.53 -31.27
CA VAL A 253 -2.70 -7.50 -30.50
C VAL A 253 -2.41 -7.28 -29.02
N LEU A 254 -3.28 -6.56 -28.30
CA LEU A 254 -3.23 -6.46 -26.85
C LEU A 254 -3.77 -7.74 -26.22
N GLU A 255 -2.98 -8.36 -25.35
CA GLU A 255 -3.30 -9.62 -24.69
C GLU A 255 -3.23 -9.46 -23.18
N ILE A 256 -4.19 -10.07 -22.48
CA ILE A 256 -4.13 -10.25 -21.03
C ILE A 256 -3.09 -11.34 -20.77
N ILE A 257 -2.13 -11.06 -19.90
CA ILE A 257 -1.02 -11.97 -19.63
C ILE A 257 -1.08 -12.59 -18.22
N GLU A 258 -1.87 -11.99 -17.34
CA GLU A 258 -2.14 -12.47 -15.98
C GLU A 258 -3.40 -11.81 -15.43
N GLU A 259 -4.20 -12.58 -14.70
CA GLU A 259 -5.25 -12.05 -13.83
C GLU A 259 -5.06 -12.54 -12.40
N ASN A 260 -5.27 -11.62 -11.47
CA ASN A 260 -5.17 -11.87 -10.05
C ASN A 260 -6.43 -11.32 -9.38
N ASN A 261 -7.13 -12.21 -8.68
CA ASN A 261 -8.28 -11.88 -7.86
C ASN A 261 -8.00 -12.40 -6.46
N TYR A 262 -8.46 -11.70 -5.43
CA TYR A 262 -8.04 -11.94 -4.06
C TYR A 262 -9.22 -12.02 -3.12
N TYR A 263 -9.09 -12.87 -2.11
CA TYR A 263 -9.83 -12.75 -0.86
C TYR A 263 -9.43 -11.44 -0.18
N PRO A 264 -10.28 -10.85 0.68
CA PRO A 264 -9.98 -9.63 1.42
C PRO A 264 -8.59 -9.60 2.07
N PHE A 265 -8.21 -10.68 2.76
CA PHE A 265 -6.90 -10.81 3.41
C PHE A 265 -5.75 -11.19 2.45
N GLY A 266 -5.97 -11.13 1.14
CA GLY A 266 -4.91 -11.13 0.13
C GLY A 266 -4.50 -12.50 -0.41
N LEU A 267 -5.12 -13.59 0.05
CA LEU A 267 -4.95 -14.89 -0.59
C LEU A 267 -5.49 -14.81 -2.03
N LYS A 268 -4.74 -15.34 -3.01
CA LYS A 268 -5.15 -15.31 -4.41
C LYS A 268 -6.21 -16.39 -4.68
N HIS A 269 -7.24 -16.04 -5.44
CA HIS A 269 -8.22 -16.99 -5.98
C HIS A 269 -7.58 -17.93 -7.00
N ASN A 270 -7.97 -19.19 -6.97
CA ASN A 270 -7.59 -20.18 -7.98
C ASN A 270 -8.77 -20.50 -8.91
N GLY A 271 -8.61 -21.44 -9.85
CA GLY A 271 -9.73 -22.06 -10.56
C GLY A 271 -10.27 -21.36 -11.81
N TYR A 272 -10.38 -20.03 -11.81
CA TYR A 272 -11.01 -19.29 -12.93
C TYR A 272 -10.13 -18.22 -13.57
N ASN A 273 -8.98 -17.89 -12.97
CA ASN A 273 -8.02 -16.99 -13.60
C ASN A 273 -7.40 -17.71 -14.81
N PRO A 274 -7.32 -17.09 -16.00
CA PRO A 274 -6.68 -17.71 -17.15
C PRO A 274 -5.20 -18.00 -16.84
N PRO A 275 -4.60 -19.02 -17.48
CA PRO A 275 -3.17 -19.28 -17.36
C PRO A 275 -2.35 -18.08 -17.81
N ASN A 276 -1.24 -17.84 -17.12
CA ASN A 276 -0.31 -16.79 -17.51
C ASN A 276 0.27 -17.08 -18.90
N THR A 277 0.49 -16.03 -19.69
CA THR A 277 1.10 -16.16 -21.02
C THR A 277 2.62 -15.93 -20.94
N SER A 278 3.35 -16.44 -21.93
CA SER A 278 4.81 -16.22 -22.05
C SER A 278 5.20 -14.75 -22.32
N LEU A 279 4.22 -13.87 -22.53
CA LEU A 279 4.46 -12.43 -22.65
C LEU A 279 4.78 -11.77 -21.31
N GLY A 280 4.52 -12.42 -20.17
CA GLY A 280 4.91 -11.94 -18.84
C GLY A 280 6.39 -12.14 -18.50
N ASN A 281 6.73 -11.85 -17.25
CA ASN A 281 7.97 -12.23 -16.61
C ASN A 281 7.65 -12.87 -15.25
N ASN A 282 8.16 -14.07 -15.00
CA ASN A 282 7.79 -14.86 -13.81
C ASN A 282 8.14 -14.15 -12.49
N ASP A 283 9.28 -13.45 -12.43
CA ASP A 283 9.71 -12.73 -11.24
C ASP A 283 8.86 -11.48 -11.00
N ALA A 284 8.50 -10.74 -12.07
CA ALA A 284 7.60 -9.60 -11.98
C ALA A 284 6.19 -10.00 -11.54
N GLN A 285 5.71 -11.16 -11.96
CA GLN A 285 4.38 -11.71 -11.62
C GLN A 285 4.27 -12.21 -10.17
N LYS A 286 5.38 -12.19 -9.41
CA LYS A 286 5.35 -12.39 -7.95
C LYS A 286 4.84 -11.16 -7.21
N TYR A 287 4.86 -9.98 -7.83
CA TYR A 287 4.33 -8.75 -7.25
C TYR A 287 2.81 -8.71 -7.45
N ARG A 288 2.04 -8.81 -6.36
CA ARG A 288 0.60 -9.07 -6.42
C ARG A 288 -0.20 -8.18 -5.44
N TYR A 289 -0.53 -8.74 -4.28
CA TYR A 289 -1.29 -8.04 -3.24
C TYR A 289 -0.48 -6.85 -2.69
N ASN A 290 -1.11 -5.67 -2.65
CA ASN A 290 -0.52 -4.35 -2.41
C ASN A 290 0.78 -4.06 -3.19
N GLY A 291 0.97 -4.71 -4.34
CA GLY A 291 2.21 -4.61 -5.12
C GLY A 291 3.43 -5.17 -4.39
N LYS A 292 3.26 -6.07 -3.42
CA LYS A 292 4.34 -6.73 -2.67
C LYS A 292 4.77 -8.04 -3.31
N GLU A 293 6.05 -8.36 -3.17
CA GLU A 293 6.65 -9.60 -3.67
C GLU A 293 6.13 -10.78 -2.84
N LEU A 294 5.45 -11.73 -3.50
CA LEU A 294 5.18 -13.04 -2.95
C LEU A 294 6.44 -13.90 -3.05
N GLN A 295 6.97 -14.31 -1.90
CA GLN A 295 8.05 -15.28 -1.81
C GLN A 295 7.45 -16.67 -1.65
N ASP A 296 7.39 -17.42 -2.76
CA ASP A 296 6.82 -18.75 -2.87
C ASP A 296 7.87 -19.88 -2.81
N GLU A 297 9.16 -19.52 -2.74
CA GLU A 297 10.26 -20.46 -2.74
C GLU A 297 10.20 -21.41 -1.54
N LEU A 298 10.49 -22.69 -1.77
CA LEU A 298 10.44 -23.75 -0.75
C LEU A 298 9.08 -23.88 -0.03
N GLY A 299 8.00 -23.34 -0.61
CA GLY A 299 6.67 -23.35 0.00
C GLY A 299 6.43 -22.24 1.04
N LEU A 300 7.31 -21.23 1.10
CA LEU A 300 7.20 -20.10 2.05
C LEU A 300 5.84 -19.37 1.91
N ASN A 301 5.45 -19.00 0.70
CA ASN A 301 4.17 -18.37 0.37
C ASN A 301 3.84 -17.13 1.24
N LEU A 302 4.81 -16.25 1.47
CA LEU A 302 4.65 -15.03 2.26
C LEU A 302 4.88 -13.78 1.42
N TYR A 303 4.12 -12.73 1.68
CA TYR A 303 4.40 -11.42 1.10
C TYR A 303 5.47 -10.69 1.89
N ASP A 304 6.44 -10.11 1.20
CA ASP A 304 7.47 -9.26 1.77
C ASP A 304 7.06 -7.80 1.72
N TYR A 305 6.79 -7.22 2.89
CA TYR A 305 6.41 -5.81 3.01
C TYR A 305 7.59 -4.89 3.33
N GLY A 306 8.78 -5.43 3.60
CA GLY A 306 9.96 -4.68 4.03
C GLY A 306 10.23 -4.89 5.51
N ALA A 307 9.44 -4.25 6.39
CA ALA A 307 9.61 -4.37 7.84
C ALA A 307 9.12 -5.70 8.42
N ARG A 308 8.22 -6.38 7.70
CA ARG A 308 7.56 -7.62 8.14
C ARG A 308 7.22 -8.52 6.96
N ASN A 309 6.96 -9.79 7.28
CA ASN A 309 6.46 -10.78 6.33
C ASN A 309 5.03 -11.17 6.68
N TYR A 310 4.16 -11.10 5.69
CA TYR A 310 2.72 -11.32 5.81
C TYR A 310 2.31 -12.67 5.25
N ASP A 311 1.56 -13.46 6.02
CA ASP A 311 0.95 -14.68 5.54
C ASP A 311 -0.51 -14.45 5.14
N PRO A 312 -0.84 -14.43 3.84
CA PRO A 312 -2.21 -14.24 3.38
C PRO A 312 -3.12 -15.45 3.65
N ALA A 313 -2.56 -16.65 3.84
CA ALA A 313 -3.33 -17.88 4.11
C ALA A 313 -3.87 -17.90 5.54
N ILE A 314 -3.28 -17.14 6.47
CA ILE A 314 -3.78 -16.99 7.86
C ILE A 314 -4.10 -15.54 8.25
N GLY A 315 -3.88 -14.57 7.36
CA GLY A 315 -4.24 -13.17 7.55
C GLY A 315 -3.43 -12.44 8.62
N ARG A 316 -2.17 -12.82 8.85
CA ARG A 316 -1.35 -12.33 9.99
C ARG A 316 0.12 -12.11 9.63
N TRP A 317 0.80 -11.29 10.44
CA TRP A 317 2.23 -11.08 10.38
C TRP A 317 3.02 -12.15 11.15
N MET A 318 4.25 -12.44 10.71
CA MET A 318 5.16 -13.35 11.41
C MET A 318 5.86 -12.74 12.63
N ASN A 319 5.93 -11.41 12.71
CA ASN A 319 6.64 -10.69 13.76
C ASN A 319 5.84 -9.48 14.25
N ILE A 320 6.20 -9.00 15.44
CA ILE A 320 5.58 -7.83 16.08
C ILE A 320 5.76 -6.59 15.21
N ASP A 321 4.70 -5.78 15.11
CA ASP A 321 4.77 -4.45 14.51
C ASP A 321 5.85 -3.57 15.17
N PRO A 322 6.81 -3.01 14.43
CA PRO A 322 7.81 -2.09 14.98
C PRO A 322 7.22 -0.86 15.69
N LEU A 323 5.97 -0.50 15.40
CA LEU A 323 5.22 0.61 16.00
C LEU A 323 4.07 0.13 16.91
N ALA A 324 4.13 -1.11 17.40
CA ALA A 324 3.06 -1.71 18.21
C ALA A 324 2.67 -0.86 19.42
N GLU A 325 3.60 -0.13 20.04
CA GLU A 325 3.34 0.77 21.17
C GLU A 325 2.40 1.93 20.82
N GLN A 326 2.36 2.33 19.55
CA GLN A 326 1.45 3.37 19.05
C GLN A 326 0.04 2.81 18.79
N MET A 327 -0.07 1.49 18.64
CA MET A 327 -1.29 0.76 18.29
C MET A 327 -1.80 -0.12 19.43
N ARG A 328 -1.67 0.35 20.68
CA ARG A 328 -2.01 -0.38 21.93
C ARG A 328 -3.41 -1.04 22.01
N ARG A 329 -4.33 -0.71 21.11
CA ARG A 329 -5.70 -1.27 21.05
C ARG A 329 -5.81 -2.48 20.11
N TRP A 330 -4.73 -2.85 19.44
CA TRP A 330 -4.68 -3.88 18.43
C TRP A 330 -3.61 -4.91 18.76
N SER A 331 -3.86 -6.16 18.36
CA SER A 331 -2.84 -7.20 18.40
C SER A 331 -1.63 -6.76 17.56
N PRO A 332 -0.38 -6.87 18.06
CA PRO A 332 0.82 -6.48 17.31
C PRO A 332 1.08 -7.28 16.02
N TYR A 333 0.29 -8.35 15.80
CA TYR A 333 0.38 -9.24 14.65
C TYR A 333 -0.80 -9.08 13.69
N ASN A 334 -1.72 -8.15 13.94
CA ASN A 334 -2.89 -7.96 13.09
C ASN A 334 -2.52 -7.28 11.77
N TYR A 335 -3.23 -7.64 10.71
CA TYR A 335 -3.07 -7.01 9.41
C TYR A 335 -4.15 -5.95 9.20
N ALA A 336 -3.74 -4.73 8.84
CA ALA A 336 -4.64 -3.66 8.39
C ALA A 336 -5.85 -3.40 9.33
N PHE A 337 -5.65 -3.44 10.65
CA PHE A 337 -6.71 -3.32 11.67
C PHE A 337 -7.87 -4.32 11.51
N ASN A 338 -7.60 -5.48 10.91
CA ASN A 338 -8.58 -6.49 10.48
C ASN A 338 -9.65 -5.93 9.52
N ASN A 339 -9.33 -4.86 8.78
CA ASN A 339 -10.17 -4.28 7.74
C ASN A 339 -9.32 -4.02 6.47
N PRO A 340 -8.89 -5.09 5.80
CA PRO A 340 -8.01 -5.00 4.63
C PRO A 340 -8.72 -4.45 3.39
N MET A 341 -10.04 -4.21 3.44
CA MET A 341 -10.76 -3.54 2.38
C MET A 341 -10.58 -2.02 2.42
N ARG A 342 -10.29 -1.47 3.60
CA ARG A 342 -10.14 -0.03 3.81
C ARG A 342 -8.69 0.38 3.99
N PHE A 343 -7.92 -0.43 4.70
CA PHE A 343 -6.54 -0.10 5.07
C PHE A 343 -5.57 -0.99 4.31
N THR A 344 -4.40 -0.43 4.02
CA THR A 344 -3.21 -1.18 3.63
C THR A 344 -2.12 -0.90 4.65
N ASP A 345 -1.12 -1.77 4.70
CA ASP A 345 0.13 -1.50 5.40
C ASP A 345 1.23 -1.38 4.33
N PRO A 346 1.63 -0.18 3.91
CA PRO A 346 2.51 -0.02 2.75
C PRO A 346 3.95 -0.49 2.95
N ASP A 347 4.47 -0.59 4.16
CA ASP A 347 5.89 -0.90 4.45
C ASP A 347 6.09 -1.93 5.58
N GLY A 348 5.00 -2.49 6.09
CA GLY A 348 4.99 -3.37 7.25
C GLY A 348 5.05 -2.60 8.58
N MET A 349 4.86 -1.29 8.58
CA MET A 349 4.73 -0.44 9.75
C MET A 349 3.34 0.22 9.73
N GLY A 350 2.75 0.49 10.89
CA GLY A 350 1.38 1.03 10.95
C GLY A 350 1.08 2.20 9.98
N PRO A 351 -0.17 2.37 9.51
CA PRO A 351 -0.51 3.40 8.51
C PRO A 351 -0.34 4.82 9.07
N ASN A 352 0.48 5.67 8.43
CA ASN A 352 0.88 7.01 8.91
C ASN A 352 0.35 8.19 8.05
N ASP A 353 0.41 9.42 8.61
CA ASP A 353 -0.45 10.56 8.27
C ASP A 353 0.28 11.93 8.14
N ILE A 354 -0.51 13.03 8.00
CA ILE A 354 -0.08 14.40 8.31
C ILE A 354 -0.13 14.62 9.83
N ILE A 355 0.98 15.09 10.43
CA ILE A 355 1.09 15.41 11.86
C ILE A 355 1.34 16.91 12.03
N ILE A 356 0.47 17.65 12.72
CA ILE A 356 0.73 19.05 13.07
C ILE A 356 1.35 19.14 14.47
N TRP A 357 2.57 19.67 14.54
CA TRP A 357 3.33 19.86 15.77
C TRP A 357 3.35 21.33 16.21
N GLY A 358 3.16 21.56 17.51
CA GLY A 358 3.14 22.89 18.11
C GLY A 358 2.09 23.07 19.21
N SER A 359 1.87 24.31 19.65
CA SER A 359 0.84 24.65 20.63
C SER A 359 -0.57 24.28 20.14
N ALA A 360 -1.52 24.04 21.05
CA ALA A 360 -2.91 23.74 20.68
C ALA A 360 -3.52 24.82 19.77
N SER A 361 -3.21 26.10 20.03
CA SER A 361 -3.64 27.21 19.16
C SER A 361 -3.02 27.15 17.76
N TYR A 362 -1.75 26.71 17.66
CA TYR A 362 -1.11 26.54 16.36
C TYR A 362 -1.71 25.36 15.60
N LYS A 363 -1.90 24.22 16.27
CA LYS A 363 -2.55 23.02 15.69
C LYS A 363 -3.89 23.34 15.08
N GLN A 364 -4.75 24.07 15.80
CA GLN A 364 -6.06 24.48 15.27
C GLN A 364 -5.93 25.45 14.09
N THR A 365 -4.98 26.39 14.14
CA THR A 365 -4.76 27.35 13.05
C THR A 365 -4.32 26.63 11.76
N ALA A 366 -3.32 25.75 11.87
CA ALA A 366 -2.83 24.97 10.75
C ALA A 366 -3.88 24.00 10.22
N LEU A 367 -4.67 23.35 11.08
CA LEU A 367 -5.81 22.52 10.65
C LEU A 367 -6.82 23.35 9.85
N ASN A 368 -7.17 24.55 10.30
CA ASN A 368 -8.09 25.43 9.59
C ASN A 368 -7.55 25.84 8.21
N ASP A 369 -6.22 25.99 8.07
CA ASP A 369 -5.60 26.29 6.78
C ASP A 369 -5.51 25.07 5.87
N LEU A 370 -5.21 23.87 6.41
CA LEU A 370 -5.34 22.61 5.68
C LEU A 370 -6.77 22.39 5.18
N GLN A 371 -7.77 22.68 6.04
CA GLN A 371 -9.18 22.54 5.71
C GLN A 371 -9.60 23.44 4.53
N LYS A 372 -8.94 24.57 4.30
CA LYS A 372 -9.22 25.42 3.13
C LYS A 372 -8.77 24.78 1.82
N LEU A 373 -7.79 23.89 1.84
CA LEU A 373 -7.22 23.24 0.66
C LEU A 373 -8.08 22.08 0.15
N THR A 374 -9.01 21.56 0.94
CA THR A 374 -9.76 20.36 0.58
C THR A 374 -11.27 20.53 0.76
N ASN A 375 -12.05 19.81 -0.07
CA ASN A 375 -13.48 19.66 0.13
C ASN A 375 -13.84 18.64 1.22
N ASP A 376 -12.86 17.88 1.71
CA ASP A 376 -13.05 16.92 2.78
C ASP A 376 -13.00 17.62 4.15
N LYS A 377 -13.84 17.18 5.09
CA LYS A 377 -13.78 17.62 6.48
C LYS A 377 -12.61 16.95 7.20
N LEU A 378 -11.72 17.75 7.76
CA LEU A 378 -10.54 17.31 8.52
C LEU A 378 -10.77 17.43 10.02
N THR A 379 -10.20 16.50 10.78
CA THR A 379 -10.12 16.53 12.24
C THR A 379 -8.69 16.33 12.69
N ILE A 380 -8.37 16.82 13.90
CA ILE A 380 -7.06 16.63 14.53
C ILE A 380 -7.22 15.97 15.89
N SER A 381 -6.37 14.99 16.21
CA SER A 381 -6.25 14.43 17.55
C SER A 381 -5.29 15.24 18.43
N GLU A 382 -5.25 14.93 19.73
CA GLU A 382 -4.45 15.64 20.72
C GLU A 382 -2.94 15.62 20.41
N ASP A 383 -2.44 14.50 19.88
CA ASP A 383 -1.07 14.31 19.40
C ASP A 383 -0.75 15.13 18.14
N GLY A 384 -1.76 15.62 17.41
CA GLY A 384 -1.61 16.45 16.23
C GLY A 384 -1.88 15.73 14.91
N LYS A 385 -2.25 14.44 14.94
CA LYS A 385 -2.56 13.68 13.72
C LYS A 385 -3.83 14.18 13.05
N VAL A 386 -3.71 14.52 11.77
CA VAL A 386 -4.80 14.99 10.93
C VAL A 386 -5.44 13.79 10.24
N THR A 387 -6.75 13.69 10.37
CA THR A 387 -7.55 12.65 9.74
C THR A 387 -8.67 13.26 8.93
N ILE A 388 -9.09 12.58 7.89
CA ILE A 388 -10.26 12.97 7.12
C ILE A 388 -11.49 12.43 7.86
N GLU A 389 -12.26 13.29 8.52
CA GLU A 389 -13.51 12.96 9.22
C GLU A 389 -14.62 12.61 8.23
N GLN A 390 -14.82 13.44 7.20
CA GLN A 390 -15.85 13.25 6.16
C GLN A 390 -15.29 13.57 4.77
N LYS A 391 -15.48 12.70 3.77
CA LYS A 391 -15.11 13.01 2.38
C LYS A 391 -16.23 13.86 1.76
N GLY A 392 -15.86 14.99 1.16
CA GLY A 392 -16.79 16.02 0.68
C GLY A 392 -17.63 16.68 1.78
N GLY A 393 -18.33 17.74 1.42
CA GLY A 393 -19.25 18.46 2.33
C GLY A 393 -18.64 19.62 3.11
N SER A 394 -17.32 19.82 3.03
CA SER A 394 -16.66 21.07 3.42
C SER A 394 -16.35 21.90 2.17
N ASN A 395 -16.41 23.23 2.28
CA ASN A 395 -16.20 24.16 1.15
C ASN A 395 -17.05 23.80 -0.09
N ALA A 396 -18.30 23.37 0.11
CA ALA A 396 -19.16 22.82 -0.95
C ALA A 396 -19.48 23.81 -2.09
N ASP A 397 -19.20 25.09 -1.88
CA ASP A 397 -19.27 26.17 -2.86
C ASP A 397 -18.08 26.18 -3.85
N LYS A 398 -17.04 25.38 -3.60
CA LYS A 398 -15.81 25.31 -4.39
C LYS A 398 -15.52 23.89 -4.88
N THR A 399 -14.88 23.79 -6.04
CA THR A 399 -14.28 22.54 -6.55
C THR A 399 -12.78 22.56 -6.27
N LEU A 400 -12.34 21.81 -5.26
CA LEU A 400 -10.96 21.78 -4.74
C LEU A 400 -10.28 20.44 -5.07
N SER A 401 -10.33 19.99 -6.32
CA SER A 401 -9.86 18.66 -6.72
C SER A 401 -8.36 18.47 -6.46
N ILE A 402 -7.52 19.40 -6.91
CA ILE A 402 -6.07 19.38 -6.79
C ILE A 402 -5.65 19.46 -5.32
N GLY A 403 -6.24 20.38 -4.56
CA GLY A 403 -5.96 20.48 -3.14
C GLY A 403 -6.46 19.27 -2.33
N THR A 404 -7.62 18.70 -2.66
CA THR A 404 -8.14 17.48 -2.01
C THR A 404 -7.27 16.27 -2.31
N ASP A 405 -6.82 16.10 -3.55
CA ASP A 405 -5.92 15.02 -3.93
C ASP A 405 -4.56 15.16 -3.25
N LEU A 406 -4.04 16.38 -3.11
CA LEU A 406 -2.80 16.64 -2.39
C LEU A 406 -2.91 16.21 -0.93
N ILE A 407 -3.92 16.71 -0.20
CA ILE A 407 -4.13 16.38 1.23
C ILE A 407 -4.37 14.88 1.41
N SER A 408 -5.26 14.29 0.60
CA SER A 408 -5.55 12.85 0.69
C SER A 408 -4.31 12.01 0.42
N SER A 409 -3.53 12.35 -0.61
CA SER A 409 -2.32 11.59 -0.94
C SER A 409 -1.24 11.62 0.15
N LEU A 410 -1.21 12.67 0.98
CA LEU A 410 -0.28 12.79 2.10
C LEU A 410 -0.80 12.07 3.35
N ILE A 411 -2.11 12.13 3.62
CA ILE A 411 -2.73 11.37 4.71
C ILE A 411 -2.71 9.86 4.42
N GLU A 412 -2.81 9.47 3.15
CA GLU A 412 -2.79 8.08 2.70
C GLU A 412 -1.35 7.61 2.32
N SER A 413 -0.33 8.44 2.56
CA SER A 413 1.07 8.18 2.19
C SER A 413 1.75 7.19 3.14
N PRO A 414 2.71 6.35 2.65
CA PRO A 414 3.60 5.60 3.52
C PRO A 414 4.62 6.46 4.27
N LYS A 415 4.73 7.76 3.95
CA LYS A 415 5.68 8.71 4.56
C LYS A 415 4.96 9.76 5.38
N THR A 416 5.50 10.06 6.55
CA THR A 416 4.94 11.03 7.48
C THR A 416 5.25 12.45 6.99
N THR A 417 4.23 13.32 7.04
CA THR A 417 4.43 14.76 6.81
C THR A 417 4.16 15.53 8.09
N THR A 418 5.23 16.03 8.72
CA THR A 418 5.16 16.84 9.94
C THR A 418 5.05 18.32 9.56
N VAL A 419 4.01 19.00 10.03
CA VAL A 419 3.82 20.46 9.88
C VAL A 419 4.19 21.14 11.20
N GLU A 420 5.19 22.01 11.16
CA GLU A 420 5.71 22.71 12.34
C GLU A 420 5.66 24.23 12.18
N GLN A 421 5.50 24.92 13.31
CA GLN A 421 5.44 26.38 13.34
C GLN A 421 6.74 27.04 12.86
N SER A 422 6.62 27.95 11.90
CA SER A 422 7.68 28.86 11.46
C SER A 422 7.32 30.31 11.77
N TRP A 423 8.34 31.12 12.07
CA TRP A 423 8.23 32.57 12.23
C TRP A 423 8.81 33.33 11.03
N GLY A 424 9.49 32.62 10.12
CA GLY A 424 10.05 33.15 8.87
C GLY A 424 9.26 32.64 7.66
N ASP A 425 9.96 32.42 6.56
CA ASP A 425 9.36 31.84 5.36
C ASP A 425 8.94 30.39 5.58
N ASN A 426 7.99 29.96 4.74
CA ASN A 426 7.61 28.57 4.66
C ASN A 426 8.73 27.77 3.98
N GLY A 427 8.83 26.48 4.28
CA GLY A 427 9.80 25.63 3.61
C GLY A 427 9.66 24.16 3.97
N THR A 428 9.98 23.28 3.03
CA THR A 428 9.90 21.84 3.20
C THR A 428 11.25 21.18 3.15
N LYS A 429 11.57 20.40 4.18
CA LYS A 429 12.78 19.59 4.26
C LYS A 429 12.43 18.12 4.30
N ALA A 430 13.23 17.33 3.61
CA ALA A 430 13.26 15.88 3.78
C ALA A 430 14.01 15.55 5.08
N ASP A 431 13.53 14.57 5.83
CA ASP A 431 14.13 14.17 7.11
C ASP A 431 15.37 13.27 6.92
N SER A 432 15.46 12.56 5.78
CA SER A 432 16.68 11.91 5.31
C SER A 432 17.22 12.56 4.02
N GLY A 433 18.46 13.05 4.08
CA GLY A 433 19.12 13.66 2.93
C GLY A 433 19.53 12.63 1.87
N MET A 434 19.35 12.99 0.59
CA MET A 434 19.58 12.20 -0.65
C MET A 434 18.52 11.15 -1.03
N ASP A 435 17.74 10.61 -0.10
CA ASP A 435 16.75 9.55 -0.38
C ASP A 435 15.45 10.07 -1.03
N SER A 436 15.22 11.37 -0.96
CA SER A 436 14.03 12.05 -1.49
C SER A 436 14.13 12.47 -2.96
N LEU A 437 15.30 12.31 -3.59
CA LEU A 437 15.61 12.97 -4.85
C LEU A 437 15.40 12.08 -6.06
N ILE A 438 14.99 12.69 -7.19
CA ILE A 438 15.13 12.06 -8.50
C ILE A 438 16.63 11.80 -8.74
N THR A 439 16.97 10.53 -8.85
CA THR A 439 18.32 10.06 -9.15
C THR A 439 18.47 9.83 -10.65
N SER A 440 19.70 9.55 -11.10
CA SER A 440 19.94 9.09 -12.48
C SER A 440 19.23 7.77 -12.83
N LYS A 441 18.58 7.11 -11.85
CA LYS A 441 17.83 5.86 -11.99
C LYS A 441 16.31 6.03 -11.85
N GLY A 442 15.81 7.27 -11.72
CA GLY A 442 14.38 7.55 -11.49
C GLY A 442 14.10 8.10 -10.08
N PRO A 443 12.83 8.16 -9.66
CA PRO A 443 12.44 8.60 -8.32
C PRO A 443 13.18 7.82 -7.23
N GLY A 444 13.61 8.50 -6.17
CA GLY A 444 14.14 7.87 -4.96
C GLY A 444 13.06 7.08 -4.20
N PRO A 445 13.42 6.33 -3.14
CA PRO A 445 12.45 5.57 -2.34
C PRO A 445 11.53 6.46 -1.47
N GLY A 446 11.79 7.75 -1.44
CA GLY A 446 11.00 8.74 -0.72
C GLY A 446 11.23 8.72 0.79
N THR A 447 10.81 9.79 1.47
CA THR A 447 11.13 10.02 2.87
C THR A 447 10.08 10.87 3.57
N ASP A 448 10.11 10.80 4.90
CA ASP A 448 9.36 11.70 5.76
C ASP A 448 9.80 13.15 5.55
N SER A 449 8.90 14.08 5.85
CA SER A 449 9.12 15.48 5.58
C SER A 449 8.67 16.37 6.71
N THR A 450 9.49 17.37 6.99
CA THR A 450 9.15 18.49 7.85
C THR A 450 8.79 19.73 7.01
N VAL A 451 7.53 20.13 7.07
CA VAL A 451 6.97 21.37 6.52
C VAL A 451 6.98 22.45 7.60
N LYS A 452 7.79 23.49 7.39
CA LYS A 452 7.78 24.70 8.22
C LYS A 452 6.71 25.64 7.69
N TYR A 453 5.71 25.93 8.52
CA TYR A 453 4.55 26.74 8.12
C TYR A 453 4.33 27.94 9.04
N ASN A 454 4.33 29.13 8.43
CA ASN A 454 3.96 30.40 9.03
C ASN A 454 2.55 30.82 8.59
N PRO A 455 1.52 30.71 9.47
CA PRO A 455 0.14 31.07 9.13
C PRO A 455 -0.07 32.57 8.91
N ASN A 456 0.93 33.41 9.23
CA ASN A 456 0.92 34.85 8.98
C ASN A 456 1.75 35.25 7.74
N GLY A 457 2.40 34.29 7.07
CA GLY A 457 3.23 34.54 5.89
C GLY A 457 2.39 34.99 4.70
N LYS A 458 2.67 36.19 4.18
CA LYS A 458 1.95 36.78 3.03
C LYS A 458 2.63 36.57 1.68
N GLY A 459 3.83 35.97 1.66
CA GLY A 459 4.61 35.75 0.44
C GLY A 459 4.83 37.03 -0.37
N GLU A 460 5.25 38.12 0.29
CA GLU A 460 5.32 39.47 -0.29
C GLU A 460 6.24 39.60 -1.52
N THR A 461 7.14 38.62 -1.71
CA THR A 461 8.04 38.52 -2.85
C THR A 461 7.42 37.78 -4.05
N ILE A 462 6.36 37.00 -3.83
CA ILE A 462 5.74 36.16 -4.86
C ILE A 462 4.94 37.01 -5.85
N VAL A 463 5.24 36.88 -7.13
CA VAL A 463 4.60 37.63 -8.22
C VAL A 463 3.47 36.82 -8.85
N ASN A 464 2.31 37.46 -8.96
CA ASN A 464 1.10 36.89 -9.56
C ASN A 464 1.04 37.19 -11.06
N ALA A 465 0.21 36.45 -11.79
CA ALA A 465 0.07 36.56 -13.25
C ALA A 465 -0.35 37.96 -13.73
N ASP A 466 -1.09 38.70 -12.90
CA ASP A 466 -1.50 40.09 -13.16
C ASP A 466 -0.45 41.14 -12.75
N GLY A 467 0.70 40.71 -12.21
CA GLY A 467 1.78 41.58 -11.74
C GLY A 467 1.66 42.04 -10.29
N THR A 468 0.57 41.72 -9.58
CA THR A 468 0.47 41.95 -8.13
C THR A 468 1.43 41.03 -7.37
N LYS A 469 1.69 41.34 -6.09
CA LYS A 469 2.52 40.52 -5.21
C LYS A 469 1.75 40.00 -4.01
N GLY A 470 2.17 38.86 -3.49
CA GLY A 470 1.60 38.24 -2.30
C GLY A 470 0.71 37.04 -2.59
N ARG A 471 0.48 36.23 -1.54
CA ARG A 471 -0.44 35.10 -1.53
C ARG A 471 -1.06 34.89 -0.15
N PRO A 472 -2.27 34.29 -0.07
CA PRO A 472 -2.80 33.82 1.21
C PRO A 472 -1.90 32.75 1.85
N ALA A 473 -1.79 32.75 3.18
CA ALA A 473 -0.89 31.84 3.92
C ALA A 473 -1.16 30.36 3.62
N PHE A 474 -2.44 29.94 3.57
CA PHE A 474 -2.82 28.55 3.28
C PHE A 474 -2.42 28.07 1.87
N ILE A 475 -2.28 28.97 0.89
CA ILE A 475 -1.69 28.62 -0.42
C ILE A 475 -0.20 28.31 -0.25
N GLY A 476 0.47 29.04 0.62
CA GLY A 476 1.84 28.74 1.00
C GLY A 476 1.99 27.41 1.73
N LEU A 477 1.02 27.00 2.54
CA LEU A 477 0.99 25.65 3.12
C LEU A 477 0.83 24.58 2.02
N GLY A 478 -0.10 24.78 1.08
CA GLY A 478 -0.32 23.86 -0.05
C GLY A 478 0.92 23.69 -0.93
N HIS A 479 1.66 24.78 -1.17
CA HIS A 479 2.94 24.74 -1.89
C HIS A 479 3.97 23.85 -1.18
N GLU A 480 4.15 24.01 0.13
CA GLU A 480 5.07 23.17 0.89
C GLU A 480 4.62 21.70 0.96
N LEU A 481 3.32 21.45 1.09
CA LEU A 481 2.79 20.09 1.07
C LEU A 481 3.01 19.40 -0.28
N ALA A 482 3.00 20.14 -1.39
CA ALA A 482 3.37 19.58 -2.69
C ALA A 482 4.85 19.15 -2.73
N HIS A 483 5.77 19.89 -2.10
CA HIS A 483 7.14 19.42 -1.90
C HIS A 483 7.22 18.21 -0.95
N ALA A 484 6.38 18.17 0.09
CA ALA A 484 6.32 17.01 0.99
C ALA A 484 5.84 15.77 0.25
N LYS A 485 4.90 15.92 -0.70
CA LYS A 485 4.47 14.85 -1.58
C LYS A 485 5.61 14.38 -2.48
N GLU A 486 6.34 15.30 -3.10
CA GLU A 486 7.52 14.93 -3.90
C GLU A 486 8.60 14.22 -3.08
N ASN A 487 8.83 14.64 -1.82
CA ASN A 487 9.72 13.91 -0.92
C ASN A 487 9.17 12.53 -0.60
N ALA A 488 7.87 12.41 -0.32
CA ALA A 488 7.22 11.14 0.02
C ALA A 488 7.29 10.12 -1.13
N THR A 489 7.18 10.59 -2.37
CA THR A 489 7.27 9.76 -3.58
C THR A 489 8.69 9.67 -4.16
N GLY A 490 9.67 10.34 -3.53
CA GLY A 490 11.05 10.41 -4.02
C GLY A 490 11.21 11.11 -5.38
N THR A 491 10.22 11.92 -5.79
CA THR A 491 10.21 12.62 -7.08
C THR A 491 10.78 14.03 -7.01
N ARG A 492 11.33 14.46 -5.86
CA ARG A 492 11.85 15.83 -5.74
C ARG A 492 13.13 16.00 -6.56
N SER A 493 13.19 16.99 -7.44
CA SER A 493 14.41 17.31 -8.19
C SER A 493 15.06 18.59 -7.71
N VAL A 494 16.30 18.49 -7.22
CA VAL A 494 17.16 19.65 -6.87
C VAL A 494 17.96 20.17 -8.07
N LYS A 495 17.77 19.59 -9.26
CA LYS A 495 18.43 20.05 -10.47
C LYS A 495 17.92 21.45 -10.83
N VAL A 496 18.85 22.40 -10.96
CA VAL A 496 18.55 23.77 -11.38
C VAL A 496 18.34 23.82 -12.90
N ASN A 497 17.33 24.57 -13.34
CA ASN A 497 17.08 24.85 -14.75
C ASN A 497 17.70 26.21 -15.13
N ASP A 498 18.85 26.16 -15.79
CA ASP A 498 19.66 27.32 -16.19
C ASP A 498 19.00 28.20 -17.28
N THR A 499 17.96 27.70 -17.94
CA THR A 499 17.24 28.43 -18.98
C THR A 499 16.09 29.29 -18.46
N LYS A 500 15.56 28.99 -17.26
CA LYS A 500 14.36 29.64 -16.73
C LYS A 500 14.67 30.89 -15.92
N ILE A 501 13.83 31.90 -16.09
CA ILE A 501 13.82 33.14 -15.32
C ILE A 501 12.75 33.01 -14.23
N ASP A 502 13.13 33.25 -12.98
CA ASP A 502 12.21 33.36 -11.86
C ASP A 502 11.43 34.69 -11.95
N PRO A 503 10.09 34.65 -12.10
CA PRO A 503 9.29 35.86 -12.14
C PRO A 503 9.24 36.64 -10.81
N ASP A 504 9.62 36.02 -9.69
CA ASP A 504 9.55 36.64 -8.35
C ASP A 504 10.68 37.65 -8.11
N ASP A 505 11.89 37.37 -8.62
CA ASP A 505 13.08 38.22 -8.45
C ASP A 505 13.79 38.59 -9.78
N GLY A 506 13.37 38.02 -10.92
CA GLY A 506 13.93 38.27 -12.24
C GLY A 506 15.25 37.56 -12.51
N THR A 507 15.71 36.68 -11.62
CA THR A 507 16.98 35.96 -11.77
C THR A 507 16.84 34.78 -12.72
N LYS A 508 17.89 34.52 -13.52
CA LYS A 508 17.94 33.38 -14.44
C LYS A 508 18.77 32.25 -13.83
N GLY A 509 18.28 31.02 -13.94
CA GLY A 509 19.04 29.83 -13.54
C GLY A 509 19.13 29.63 -12.03
N THR A 510 18.09 30.02 -11.28
CA THR A 510 18.00 29.86 -9.82
C THR A 510 16.94 28.84 -9.40
N LEU A 511 15.98 28.54 -10.28
CA LEU A 511 14.88 27.61 -10.00
C LEU A 511 15.28 26.16 -10.20
N THR A 512 14.90 25.32 -9.25
CA THR A 512 14.96 23.85 -9.41
C THR A 512 13.78 23.35 -10.25
N GLU A 513 13.93 22.20 -10.88
CA GLU A 513 12.84 21.53 -11.60
C GLU A 513 11.64 21.25 -10.67
N SER A 514 11.90 20.88 -9.42
CA SER A 514 10.87 20.71 -8.38
C SER A 514 10.13 22.02 -8.09
N GLU A 515 10.82 23.14 -7.92
CA GLU A 515 10.18 24.44 -7.70
C GLU A 515 9.30 24.85 -8.89
N ILE A 516 9.71 24.55 -10.13
CA ILE A 516 8.91 24.81 -11.33
C ILE A 516 7.62 23.96 -11.33
N GLN A 517 7.72 22.68 -10.99
CA GLN A 517 6.58 21.77 -10.95
C GLN A 517 5.60 22.14 -9.83
N VAL A 518 6.11 22.39 -8.63
CA VAL A 518 5.31 22.78 -7.48
C VAL A 518 4.67 24.16 -7.68
N ARG A 519 5.32 25.08 -8.42
CA ARG A 519 4.69 26.34 -8.86
C ARG A 519 3.47 26.13 -9.75
N ALA A 520 3.47 25.11 -10.59
CA ALA A 520 2.29 24.78 -11.39
C ALA A 520 1.14 24.26 -10.50
N VAL A 521 1.44 23.41 -9.53
CA VAL A 521 0.47 22.92 -8.54
C VAL A 521 -0.09 24.06 -7.68
N ASP A 522 0.78 24.95 -7.17
CA ASP A 522 0.39 26.18 -6.45
C ASP A 522 -0.59 27.02 -7.29
N SER A 523 -0.29 27.23 -8.58
CA SER A 523 -1.18 27.97 -9.49
C SER A 523 -2.53 27.31 -9.68
N GLN A 524 -2.57 25.98 -9.80
CA GLN A 524 -3.83 25.23 -9.88
C GLN A 524 -4.64 25.35 -8.60
N ILE A 525 -4.01 25.23 -7.43
CA ILE A 525 -4.68 25.43 -6.13
C ILE A 525 -5.21 26.86 -6.02
N ARG A 526 -4.47 27.88 -6.47
CA ARG A 526 -4.96 29.28 -6.49
C ARG A 526 -6.21 29.43 -7.36
N LYS A 527 -6.22 28.80 -8.53
CA LYS A 527 -7.37 28.80 -9.43
C LYS A 527 -8.61 28.19 -8.78
N GLU A 528 -8.46 27.09 -8.04
CA GLU A 528 -9.56 26.48 -7.26
C GLU A 528 -10.11 27.42 -6.18
N GLN A 529 -9.28 28.34 -5.69
CA GLN A 529 -9.61 29.28 -4.61
C GLN A 529 -10.10 30.64 -5.09
N GLY A 530 -10.14 30.87 -6.41
CA GLY A 530 -10.41 32.19 -6.98
C GLY A 530 -9.32 33.23 -6.65
N VAL A 531 -8.10 32.77 -6.37
CA VAL A 531 -6.93 33.61 -6.12
C VAL A 531 -6.19 33.80 -7.43
N VAL A 532 -5.61 34.99 -7.64
CA VAL A 532 -4.79 35.25 -8.83
C VAL A 532 -3.66 34.24 -8.90
N GLU A 533 -3.58 33.55 -10.04
CA GLU A 533 -2.58 32.53 -10.35
C GLU A 533 -1.14 33.06 -10.19
N ARG A 534 -0.20 32.18 -9.79
CA ARG A 534 1.21 32.55 -9.65
C ARG A 534 1.82 32.69 -11.04
N LYS A 535 2.64 33.73 -11.24
CA LYS A 535 3.33 33.93 -12.51
C LYS A 535 4.30 32.78 -12.76
N GLN A 536 4.22 32.18 -13.95
CA GLN A 536 5.02 30.99 -14.29
C GLN A 536 6.40 31.38 -14.85
N PRO A 537 7.44 30.56 -14.61
CA PRO A 537 8.78 30.78 -15.17
C PRO A 537 8.78 30.80 -16.71
N TYR A 538 9.60 31.67 -17.29
CA TYR A 538 9.73 31.88 -18.73
C TYR A 538 11.20 31.81 -19.19
N ASN A 539 11.43 31.77 -20.51
CA ASN A 539 12.76 31.66 -21.10
C ASN A 539 13.37 33.03 -21.42
#